data_AF-A0A969J0U0-F1
#
_entry.id   AF-A0A969J0U0-F1
#
_cell.length_a   1.000
_cell.length_b   1.000
_cell.length_c   1.000
_cell.angle_alpha   90.00
_cell.angle_beta   90.00
_cell.angle_gamma   90.00
#
_symmetry.space_group_name_H-M   'P 1'
#
loop_
_entity.id
_entity.type
_entity.pdbx_description
1 polymer ?
#
loop_
_entity_poly.entity_id
_entity_poly.type
_entity_poly.pdbx_seq_one_letter_code
_entity_poly.pdbx_strand_id
1 'polypeptide(L)'
;MTLAFIYDLDGDRVRQTEASFAQSVDSAVILETINEMLNGNLTEGIEQALTKIQQRDADRYSFALGDLEGVIERNESDRIYIGIWEEDLH
;
A
#
# COMPACT_ATOMS: atom_id res chain seq x y z
N MET A 1 12.14 -5.33 5.24
CA MET A 1 10.93 -4.50 5.09
C MET A 1 11.34 -3.09 5.40
N THR A 2 10.88 -2.13 4.59
CA THR A 2 11.06 -0.70 4.87
C THR A 2 9.68 -0.09 4.98
N LEU A 3 9.43 0.69 6.02
CA LEU A 3 8.18 1.41 6.26
C LEU A 3 8.55 2.88 6.46
N ALA A 4 7.87 3.78 5.74
CA ALA A 4 8.09 5.20 5.80
C ALA A 4 6.75 5.93 5.96
N PHE A 5 6.77 7.01 6.74
CA PHE A 5 5.62 7.88 6.98
C PHE A 5 6.03 9.30 6.61
N ILE A 6 5.19 9.99 5.82
CA ILE A 6 5.33 11.42 5.58
C ILE A 6 4.23 12.12 6.40
N TYR A 7 4.68 12.90 7.39
CA TYR A 7 3.83 13.66 8.30
C TYR A 7 3.74 15.13 7.86
N ASP A 8 2.54 15.71 7.88
CA ASP A 8 2.36 17.16 7.79
C ASP A 8 2.60 17.77 9.19
N LEU A 9 3.55 18.71 9.29
CA LEU A 9 3.95 19.33 10.55
C LEU A 9 2.95 20.39 11.05
N ASP A 10 2.02 20.84 10.20
CA ASP A 10 1.05 21.90 10.54
C ASP A 10 -0.24 21.34 11.15
N GLY A 11 -0.48 20.03 11.06
CA GLY A 11 -1.67 19.45 11.68
C GLY A 11 -1.66 17.93 11.81
N ASP A 12 -0.82 17.38 12.70
CA ASP A 12 -0.91 16.07 13.37
C ASP A 12 -1.61 14.90 12.63
N ARG A 13 -1.47 14.82 11.31
CA ARG A 13 -2.15 13.86 10.42
C ARG A 13 -1.13 13.23 9.49
N VAL A 14 -1.18 11.92 9.39
CA VAL A 14 -0.42 11.15 8.39
C VAL A 14 -1.09 11.37 7.05
N ARG A 15 -0.40 12.06 6.12
CA ARG A 15 -0.92 12.31 4.78
C ARG A 15 -0.53 11.25 3.77
N GLN A 16 0.59 10.57 4.01
CA GLN A 16 1.08 9.50 3.15
C GLN A 16 1.82 8.44 3.97
N THR A 17 1.50 7.18 3.70
CA THR A 17 2.17 6.02 4.28
C THR A 17 2.68 5.12 3.16
N GLU A 18 3.93 4.69 3.28
CA GLU A 18 4.57 3.83 2.29
C GLU A 18 5.21 2.62 2.95
N ALA A 19 5.07 1.46 2.32
CA ALA A 19 5.71 0.23 2.75
C ALA A 19 6.34 -0.51 1.57
N SER A 20 7.49 -1.12 1.80
CA SER A 20 8.17 -1.94 0.79
C SER A 20 8.63 -3.28 1.34
N PHE A 21 8.21 -4.34 0.67
CA PHE A 21 8.45 -5.74 1.05
C PHE A 21 9.28 -6.46 0.00
N ALA A 22 10.06 -7.46 0.44
CA ALA A 22 10.62 -8.41 -0.51
C ALA A 22 9.48 -9.31 -1.03
N GLN A 23 9.56 -9.76 -2.29
CA GLN A 23 8.58 -10.68 -2.89
C GLN A 23 8.37 -11.97 -2.08
N SER A 24 9.38 -12.42 -1.33
CA SER A 24 9.32 -13.61 -0.51
C SER A 24 8.57 -13.45 0.82
N VAL A 25 8.12 -12.24 1.17
CA VAL A 25 7.33 -12.01 2.39
C VAL A 25 5.94 -12.62 2.21
N ASP A 26 5.46 -13.31 3.24
CA ASP A 26 4.14 -13.93 3.25
C ASP A 26 3.04 -12.88 2.99
N SER A 27 2.09 -13.23 2.13
CA SER A 27 0.95 -12.40 1.77
C SER A 27 0.18 -11.91 3.00
N ALA A 28 0.02 -12.76 4.03
CA ALA A 28 -0.71 -12.40 5.24
C ALA A 28 -0.07 -11.21 5.98
N VAL A 29 1.27 -11.16 6.03
CA VAL A 29 2.00 -10.06 6.67
C VAL A 29 1.82 -8.75 5.89
N ILE A 30 1.85 -8.83 4.56
CA ILE A 30 1.65 -7.67 3.70
C ILE A 30 0.20 -7.16 3.82
N LEU A 31 -0.79 -8.06 3.82
CA LEU A 31 -2.20 -7.71 3.99
C LEU A 31 -2.50 -7.10 5.35
N GLU A 32 -1.92 -7.64 6.43
CA GLU A 32 -2.03 -7.07 7.77
C GLU A 32 -1.47 -5.65 7.79
N THR A 33 -0.31 -5.42 7.16
CA THR A 33 0.27 -4.07 7.06
C THR A 33 -0.62 -3.12 6.26
N ILE A 34 -1.15 -3.55 5.11
CA ILE A 34 -2.07 -2.72 4.31
C ILE A 34 -3.34 -2.40 5.12
N ASN A 35 -3.86 -3.37 5.88
CA ASN A 35 -5.02 -3.16 6.74
C ASN A 35 -4.77 -2.10 7.81
N GLU A 36 -3.59 -2.11 8.44
CA GLU A 36 -3.19 -1.06 9.38
C GLU A 36 -3.06 0.31 8.70
N MET A 37 -2.42 0.37 7.51
CA MET A 37 -2.29 1.60 6.72
C MET A 37 -3.65 2.19 6.29
N LEU A 38 -4.67 1.34 6.14
CA LEU A 38 -6.05 1.72 5.79
C LEU A 38 -6.97 1.86 7.02
N ASN A 39 -6.42 1.87 8.24
CA ASN A 39 -7.19 1.94 9.49
C ASN A 39 -8.31 0.89 9.59
N GLY A 40 -8.05 -0.34 9.13
CA GLY A 40 -8.98 -1.46 9.22
C GLY A 40 -9.94 -1.61 8.03
N ASN A 41 -9.78 -0.81 6.96
CA ASN A 41 -10.69 -0.82 5.81
C ASN A 41 -10.14 -1.62 4.60
N LEU A 42 -9.44 -2.73 4.85
CA LEU A 42 -8.99 -3.63 3.79
C LEU A 42 -10.20 -4.18 3.00
N THR A 43 -10.07 -4.25 1.68
CA THR A 43 -11.14 -4.75 0.78
C THR A 43 -10.69 -5.99 0.02
N GLU A 44 -11.64 -6.83 -0.40
CA GLU A 44 -11.36 -8.01 -1.23
C GLU A 44 -10.62 -7.67 -2.53
N GLY A 45 -10.86 -6.48 -3.10
CA GLY A 45 -10.17 -6.01 -4.31
C GLY A 45 -8.67 -5.84 -4.09
N ILE A 46 -8.29 -5.33 -2.91
CA ILE A 46 -6.89 -5.17 -2.50
C ILE A 46 -6.22 -6.53 -2.26
N GLU A 47 -6.93 -7.47 -1.61
CA GLU A 47 -6.43 -8.84 -1.38
C GLU A 47 -6.14 -9.57 -2.69
N GLN A 48 -7.08 -9.50 -3.63
CA GLN A 48 -6.92 -10.09 -4.96
C GLN A 48 -5.80 -9.42 -5.75
N ALA A 49 -5.66 -8.09 -5.65
CA ALA A 49 -4.60 -7.35 -6.31
C ALA A 49 -3.22 -7.78 -5.81
N LEU A 50 -3.01 -7.86 -4.49
CA LEU A 50 -1.74 -8.32 -3.92
C LEU A 50 -1.39 -9.73 -4.42
N THR A 51 -2.37 -10.64 -4.44
CA THR A 51 -2.17 -12.00 -4.93
C THR A 51 -1.66 -12.02 -6.37
N LYS A 52 -2.29 -11.25 -7.28
CA LYS A 52 -1.86 -11.13 -8.67
C LYS A 52 -0.46 -10.54 -8.80
N ILE A 53 -0.13 -9.55 -7.96
CA ILE A 53 1.18 -8.89 -8.00
C ILE A 53 2.29 -9.82 -7.49
N GLN A 54 2.04 -10.60 -6.44
CA GLN A 54 2.97 -11.63 -5.98
C GLN A 54 3.14 -12.76 -6.99
N GLN A 55 2.07 -13.15 -7.70
CA GLN A 55 2.12 -14.15 -8.77
C GLN A 55 2.72 -13.62 -10.08
N ARG A 56 3.01 -12.32 -10.16
CA ARG A 56 3.51 -11.63 -11.36
C ARG A 56 2.53 -11.63 -12.55
N ASP A 57 1.24 -11.78 -12.24
CA ASP A 57 0.14 -11.67 -13.21
C ASP A 57 -0.27 -10.21 -13.43
N ALA A 58 0.14 -9.32 -12.52
CA ALA A 58 0.01 -7.88 -12.65
C ALA A 58 1.24 -7.21 -12.01
N ASP A 59 1.65 -6.05 -12.53
CA ASP A 59 2.75 -5.29 -11.93
C ASP A 59 2.26 -4.15 -11.04
N ARG A 60 1.01 -3.71 -11.21
CA ARG A 60 0.47 -2.55 -10.49
C ARG A 60 -1.05 -2.63 -10.34
N TYR A 61 -1.53 -2.12 -9.22
CA TYR A 61 -2.94 -1.90 -8.91
C TYR A 61 -3.07 -0.56 -8.20
N SER A 62 -4.05 0.25 -8.61
CA SER A 62 -4.38 1.52 -7.95
C SER A 62 -5.82 1.48 -7.46
N PHE A 63 -6.11 2.11 -6.33
CA PHE A 63 -7.42 2.13 -5.72
C PHE A 63 -7.71 3.48 -5.06
N ALA A 64 -8.98 3.74 -4.82
CA ALA A 64 -9.48 4.84 -4.02
C ALA A 64 -10.45 4.29 -2.97
N LEU A 65 -10.40 4.84 -1.76
CA LEU A 65 -11.20 4.42 -0.61
C LEU A 65 -11.54 5.62 0.26
N GLY A 66 -12.73 6.19 0.04
CA GLY A 66 -13.09 7.47 0.66
C GLY A 66 -12.15 8.56 0.17
N ASP A 67 -11.53 9.29 1.10
CA ASP A 67 -10.59 10.37 0.81
C ASP A 67 -9.13 9.88 0.65
N LEU A 68 -8.92 8.56 0.59
CA LEU A 68 -7.61 7.94 0.39
C LEU A 68 -7.46 7.39 -1.02
N GLU A 69 -6.30 7.63 -1.62
CA GLU A 69 -5.82 6.94 -2.80
C GLU A 69 -4.67 6.02 -2.43
N GLY A 70 -4.45 4.98 -3.24
CA GLY A 70 -3.30 4.12 -3.03
C GLY A 70 -2.89 3.31 -4.25
N VAL A 71 -1.66 2.82 -4.18
CA VAL A 71 -1.04 1.96 -5.17
C VAL A 71 -0.39 0.77 -4.49
N ILE A 72 -0.50 -0.40 -5.13
CA ILE A 72 0.30 -1.59 -4.84
C ILE A 72 1.00 -1.92 -6.14
N GLU A 73 2.33 -2.00 -6.12
CA GLU A 73 3.09 -2.33 -7.32
C GLU A 73 4.30 -3.19 -7.01
N ARG A 74 4.70 -3.97 -8.01
CA ARG A 74 5.99 -4.65 -8.03
C ARG A 74 6.97 -3.72 -8.74
N ASN A 75 7.91 -3.16 -8.00
CA ASN A 75 8.88 -2.24 -8.56
C ASN A 75 10.02 -2.95 -9.31
N GLU A 76 10.90 -2.18 -9.95
CA GLU A 76 12.02 -2.68 -10.75
C GLU A 76 13.03 -3.55 -9.97
N SER A 77 13.04 -3.45 -8.64
CA SER A 77 13.87 -4.28 -7.75
C SER A 77 13.16 -5.57 -7.30
N ASP A 78 12.04 -5.93 -7.95
CA ASP A 78 11.17 -7.07 -7.60
C ASP A 78 10.67 -7.01 -6.15
N ARG A 79 10.43 -5.80 -5.66
CA ARG A 79 9.85 -5.54 -4.34
C ARG A 79 8.39 -5.16 -4.49
N ILE A 80 7.57 -5.54 -3.52
CA ILE A 80 6.20 -5.05 -3.42
C ILE A 80 6.24 -3.70 -2.72
N TYR A 81 5.92 -2.64 -3.43
CA TYR A 81 5.72 -1.29 -2.93
C TYR A 81 4.23 -1.03 -2.73
N ILE A 82 3.90 -0.40 -1.60
CA ILE A 82 2.56 0.09 -1.29
C ILE A 82 2.70 1.55 -0.92
N GLY A 83 1.93 2.41 -1.54
CA GLY A 83 1.77 3.82 -1.15
C GLY A 83 0.30 4.13 -0.95
N ILE A 84 -0.05 4.83 0.12
CA ILE A 84 -1.40 5.31 0.42
C ILE A 84 -1.29 6.78 0.81
N TRP A 85 -2.11 7.64 0.22
CA TRP A 85 -2.12 9.09 0.47
C TRP A 85 -3.55 9.65 0.50
N GLU A 86 -3.76 10.81 1.12
CA GLU A 86 -5.03 11.56 1.03
C GLU A 86 -5.16 12.22 -0.37
N GLU A 87 -6.36 12.20 -0.98
CA GLU A 87 -6.62 12.66 -2.38
C GLU A 87 -6.23 14.13 -2.63
N ASP A 88 -6.20 14.96 -1.59
CA ASP A 88 -5.84 16.38 -1.64
C ASP A 88 -4.33 16.66 -1.79
N LEU A 89 -3.49 15.62 -1.93
CA LEU A 89 -2.04 15.77 -2.17
C LEU A 89 -1.76 16.00 -3.67
N HIS A 90 -1.69 17.27 -4.09
CA HIS A 90 -1.32 17.70 -5.45
C HIS A 90 0.03 18.42 -5.50
#